data_AF-A0A559UD34-F1
#
_entry.id   AF-A0A559UD34-F1
#
_cell.length_a   1.000
_cell.length_b   1.000
_cell.length_c   1.000
_cell.angle_alpha   90.00
_cell.angle_beta   90.00
_cell.angle_gamma   90.00
#
_symmetry.space_group_name_H-M   'P 1'
#
loop_
_entity.id
_entity.type
_entity.pdbx_description
1 polymer ?
#
loop_
_entity_poly.entity_id
_entity_poly.type
_entity_poly.pdbx_seq_one_letter_code
_entity_poly.pdbx_strand_id
1 'polypeptide(L)'
;MSMLELQLPGLIYRQEQDGESRTVWVLHPDGSWARATAGGFLDSPVVHERGPQRLWSQMDRIRNRLNRSGALPVYGAKVNIDPDGSATLSRGSWSQRL
;
A
#
# COMPACT_ATOMS: atom_id res chain seq x y z
N MET A 1 4.37 -1.72 -3.72
CA MET A 1 3.38 -2.40 -2.87
C MET A 1 3.86 -2.70 -1.45
N SER A 2 5.18 -2.85 -1.23
CA SER A 2 5.75 -3.27 0.07
C SER A 2 5.26 -2.54 1.33
N MET A 3 5.06 -1.21 1.29
CA MET A 3 4.64 -0.48 2.50
C MET A 3 3.17 -0.70 2.87
N LEU A 4 2.27 -0.88 1.90
CA LEU A 4 0.84 -1.00 2.18
C LEU A 4 0.53 -2.37 2.80
N GLU A 5 1.19 -3.42 2.33
CA GLU A 5 1.07 -4.78 2.88
C GLU A 5 1.65 -4.91 4.30
N LEU A 6 2.74 -4.19 4.61
CA LEU A 6 3.27 -4.12 5.98
C LEU A 6 2.32 -3.42 6.95
N GLN A 7 1.53 -2.46 6.47
CA GLN A 7 0.52 -1.78 7.29
C GLN A 7 -0.79 -2.56 7.36
N LEU A 8 -1.09 -3.35 6.32
CA LEU A 8 -2.33 -4.08 6.13
C LEU A 8 -2.02 -5.52 5.70
N PRO A 9 -1.68 -6.40 6.67
CA PRO A 9 -1.35 -7.78 6.36
C PRO A 9 -2.48 -8.51 5.64
N GLY A 10 -2.14 -9.33 4.64
CA GLY A 10 -3.12 -10.08 3.84
C GLY A 10 -3.76 -9.29 2.69
N LEU A 11 -3.25 -8.09 2.40
CA LEU A 11 -3.67 -7.29 1.25
C LEU A 11 -3.44 -8.04 -0.08
N ILE A 12 -4.46 -8.11 -0.92
CA ILE A 12 -4.34 -8.64 -2.27
C ILE A 12 -4.30 -7.47 -3.25
N TYR A 13 -3.33 -7.52 -4.17
CA TYR A 13 -3.20 -6.58 -5.26
C TYR A 13 -3.42 -7.26 -6.60
N ARG A 14 -4.21 -6.61 -7.45
CA ARG A 14 -4.36 -7.02 -8.85
C ARG A 14 -4.24 -5.80 -9.74
N GLN A 15 -3.63 -5.98 -10.90
CA GLN A 15 -3.61 -5.00 -11.98
C GLN A 15 -4.08 -5.68 -13.26
N GLU A 16 -4.82 -4.92 -14.06
CA GLU A 16 -5.16 -5.24 -15.45
C GLU A 16 -4.85 -4.03 -16.32
N GLN A 17 -4.45 -4.29 -17.57
CA GLN A 17 -4.16 -3.29 -18.59
C GLN A 17 -4.88 -3.72 -19.87
N ASP A 18 -5.67 -2.82 -20.43
CA ASP A 18 -6.37 -3.00 -21.70
C ASP A 18 -6.16 -1.74 -22.57
N GLY A 19 -5.31 -1.87 -23.59
CA GLY A 19 -4.80 -0.71 -24.33
C GLY A 19 -4.17 0.32 -23.39
N GLU A 20 -4.64 1.55 -23.45
CA GLU A 20 -4.20 2.63 -22.55
C GLU A 20 -4.88 2.58 -21.17
N SER A 21 -5.99 1.85 -21.05
CA SER A 21 -6.73 1.71 -19.81
C SER A 21 -5.98 0.82 -18.82
N ARG A 22 -5.83 1.31 -17.60
CA ARG A 22 -5.25 0.56 -16.48
C ARG A 22 -6.24 0.50 -15.34
N THR A 23 -6.54 -0.70 -14.87
CA THR A 23 -7.32 -0.90 -13.64
C THR A 23 -6.47 -1.58 -12.57
N VAL A 24 -6.55 -1.06 -11.35
CA VAL A 24 -5.92 -1.63 -10.16
C VAL A 24 -6.99 -1.94 -9.13
N TRP A 25 -6.89 -3.11 -8.51
CA TRP A 25 -7.67 -3.50 -7.34
C TRP A 25 -6.77 -3.73 -6.15
N VAL A 26 -7.27 -3.32 -4.99
CA VAL A 26 -6.70 -3.62 -3.70
C VAL A 26 -7.81 -4.20 -2.83
N LEU A 27 -7.60 -5.38 -2.27
CA LEU A 27 -8.58 -6.11 -1.46
C LEU A 27 -7.95 -6.45 -0.11
N HIS A 28 -8.74 -6.44 0.95
CA HIS A 28 -8.29 -6.81 2.28
C HIS A 28 -9.24 -7.84 2.92
N PRO A 29 -8.76 -8.77 3.78
CA PRO A 29 -9.59 -9.82 4.37
C PRO A 29 -10.77 -9.34 5.21
N ASP A 30 -10.73 -8.11 5.72
CA ASP A 30 -11.84 -7.48 6.46
C ASP A 30 -13.00 -6.99 5.56
N GLY A 31 -12.93 -7.26 4.25
CA GLY A 31 -13.92 -6.85 3.26
C GLY A 31 -13.71 -5.44 2.70
N SER A 32 -12.66 -4.73 3.11
CA SER A 32 -12.28 -3.47 2.48
C SER A 32 -11.75 -3.68 1.07
N TRP A 33 -12.12 -2.78 0.16
CA TRP A 33 -11.62 -2.81 -1.21
C TRP A 33 -11.51 -1.41 -1.80
N ALA A 34 -10.59 -1.27 -2.75
CA ALA A 34 -10.50 -0.13 -3.65
C ALA A 34 -10.25 -0.59 -5.08
N ARG A 35 -10.87 0.10 -6.05
CA ARG A 35 -10.64 -0.05 -7.48
C ARG A 35 -10.33 1.32 -8.07
N ALA A 36 -9.26 1.42 -8.83
CA ALA A 36 -8.90 2.63 -9.57
C ALA A 36 -8.72 2.30 -11.05
N THR A 37 -9.38 3.05 -11.92
CA THR A 37 -9.27 2.91 -13.38
C THR A 37 -8.85 4.24 -14.00
N ALA A 38 -7.80 4.24 -14.83
CA ALA A 38 -7.35 5.40 -15.59
C ALA A 38 -7.33 5.04 -17.09
N GLY A 39 -7.79 5.96 -17.95
CA GLY A 39 -7.86 5.76 -19.40
C GLY A 39 -6.53 5.97 -20.12
N GLY A 40 -5.66 6.84 -19.58
CA GLY A 40 -4.33 7.10 -20.09
C GLY A 40 -3.31 7.30 -18.96
N PHE A 41 -2.02 7.35 -19.33
CA PHE A 41 -0.91 7.40 -18.36
C PHE A 41 -0.94 8.64 -17.45
N LEU A 42 -1.39 9.78 -17.97
CA LEU A 42 -1.47 11.05 -17.22
C LEU A 42 -2.86 11.33 -16.65
N ASP A 43 -3.84 10.48 -16.95
CA ASP A 43 -5.21 10.71 -16.51
C ASP A 43 -5.34 10.44 -15.01
N SER A 44 -6.15 11.28 -14.36
CA SER A 44 -6.54 11.01 -12.99
C SER A 44 -7.46 9.78 -12.96
N PRO A 45 -7.18 8.77 -12.12
CA PRO A 45 -8.01 7.58 -12.07
C PRO A 45 -9.39 7.90 -11.48
N VAL A 46 -10.42 7.25 -11.99
CA VAL A 46 -11.71 7.13 -11.29
C VAL A 46 -11.56 6.06 -10.22
N VAL A 47 -11.87 6.43 -8.98
CA VAL A 47 -11.67 5.58 -7.80
C VAL A 47 -13.01 5.22 -7.17
N HIS A 48 -13.19 3.95 -6.87
CA HIS A 48 -14.26 3.44 -6.02
C HIS A 48 -13.64 2.70 -4.83
N GLU A 49 -14.14 2.94 -3.63
CA GLU A 49 -13.72 2.21 -2.44
C GLU A 49 -14.89 1.97 -1.47
N ARG A 50 -14.82 0.87 -0.72
CA ARG A 50 -15.81 0.54 0.32
C ARG A 50 -15.17 -0.36 1.39
N GLY A 51 -15.84 -0.45 2.53
CA GLY A 51 -15.50 -1.32 3.64
C GLY A 51 -14.96 -0.56 4.84
N PRO A 52 -14.54 -1.28 5.92
CA PRO A 52 -14.06 -0.67 7.15
C PRO A 52 -12.86 0.26 6.96
N GLN A 53 -12.00 -0.05 5.98
CA GLN A 53 -10.79 0.71 5.69
C GLN A 53 -10.91 1.47 4.37
N ARG A 54 -10.41 2.71 4.36
CA ARG A 54 -10.25 3.53 3.16
C ARG A 54 -8.93 3.18 2.46
N LEU A 55 -8.87 2.03 1.78
CA LEU A 55 -7.63 1.47 1.24
C LEU A 55 -6.96 2.40 0.21
N TRP A 56 -7.73 3.10 -0.63
CA TRP A 56 -7.14 4.05 -1.58
C TRP A 56 -6.52 5.23 -0.85
N SER A 57 -7.20 5.75 0.16
CA SER A 57 -6.70 6.84 1.00
C SER A 57 -5.40 6.45 1.72
N GLN A 58 -5.27 5.21 2.20
CA GLN A 58 -4.02 4.72 2.80
C GLN A 58 -2.88 4.65 1.77
N MET A 59 -3.17 4.15 0.57
CA MET A 59 -2.18 4.12 -0.50
C MET A 59 -1.72 5.53 -0.91
N ASP A 60 -2.64 6.48 -0.98
CA ASP A 60 -2.31 7.86 -1.34
C ASP A 60 -1.44 8.54 -0.26
N ARG A 61 -1.67 8.25 1.03
CA ARG A 61 -0.75 8.70 2.10
C ARG A 61 0.66 8.14 1.93
N ILE A 62 0.79 6.86 1.58
CA ILE A 62 2.09 6.23 1.32
C ILE A 62 2.77 6.89 0.11
N ARG A 63 2.03 7.10 -0.98
CA ARG A 63 2.52 7.79 -2.18
C ARG A 63 2.97 9.22 -1.86
N ASN A 64 2.17 9.97 -1.12
CA ASN A 64 2.49 11.32 -0.68
C ASN A 64 3.76 11.36 0.18
N ARG A 65 3.94 10.38 1.08
CA ARG A 65 5.19 10.25 1.85
C ARG A 65 6.38 9.97 0.94
N LEU A 66 6.28 9.00 0.04
CA LEU A 66 7.33 8.69 -0.93
C LEU A 66 7.73 9.93 -1.74
N ASN A 67 6.76 10.66 -2.27
CA ASN A 67 7.01 11.87 -3.07
C ASN A 67 7.70 12.98 -2.26
N ARG A 68 7.41 13.11 -0.97
CA ARG A 68 8.01 14.13 -0.09
C ARG A 68 9.40 13.75 0.43
N SER A 69 9.59 12.49 0.80
CA SER A 69 10.84 12.02 1.45
C SER A 69 11.80 11.29 0.52
N GLY A 70 11.40 11.03 -0.73
CA GLY A 70 12.21 10.28 -1.72
C GLY A 70 12.38 8.79 -1.42
N ALA A 71 11.88 8.30 -0.28
CA ALA A 71 12.00 6.91 0.12
C ALA A 71 10.81 6.46 0.99
N LEU A 72 10.42 5.19 0.84
CA LEU A 72 9.51 4.52 1.78
C LEU A 72 10.24 4.18 3.09
N PRO A 73 9.56 4.19 4.25
CA PRO A 73 10.18 3.87 5.55
C PRO A 73 10.85 2.51 5.60
N VAL A 74 10.27 1.52 4.91
CA VAL A 74 10.84 0.16 4.84
C VAL A 74 12.23 0.13 4.20
N TYR A 75 12.51 1.02 3.25
CA TYR A 75 13.84 1.10 2.64
C TYR A 75 14.85 1.62 3.67
N GLY A 76 15.88 0.82 3.99
CA GLY A 76 16.86 1.13 5.02
C GLY A 76 16.33 1.00 6.46
N ALA A 77 15.19 0.34 6.66
CA ALA A 77 14.73 -0.01 8.00
C ALA A 77 15.64 -1.05 8.65
N LYS A 78 15.84 -0.94 9.96
CA LYS A 78 16.48 -1.97 10.77
C LYS A 78 15.43 -3.04 11.10
N VAL A 79 15.84 -4.30 11.07
CA VAL A 79 15.01 -5.44 11.49
C VAL A 79 15.60 -6.02 12.76
N ASN A 80 14.77 -6.13 13.80
CA ASN A 80 15.06 -6.93 14.99
C ASN A 80 14.20 -8.20 14.94
N ILE A 81 14.79 -9.36 15.14
CA ILE A 81 14.08 -10.65 15.18
C ILE A 81 14.26 -11.22 16.59
N ASP A 82 13.15 -11.40 17.30
CA ASP A 82 13.14 -11.96 18.64
C ASP A 82 13.25 -13.51 18.57
N PRO A 83 13.71 -14.20 19.64
CA PRO A 83 13.85 -15.67 19.63
C PRO A 83 12.56 -16.44 19.35
N ASP A 84 11.40 -15.82 19.58
CA ASP A 84 10.08 -16.40 19.26
C ASP A 84 9.71 -16.30 17.77
N GLY A 85 10.58 -15.69 16.96
CA GLY A 85 10.41 -15.51 15.52
C GLY A 85 9.65 -14.24 15.13
N SER A 86 9.17 -13.46 16.10
CA SER A 86 8.54 -12.16 15.79
C SER A 86 9.58 -11.14 15.32
N ALA A 87 9.17 -10.25 14.42
CA ALA A 87 10.08 -9.28 13.84
C ALA A 87 9.56 -7.85 14.04
N THR A 88 10.47 -6.92 14.29
CA THR A 88 10.16 -5.49 14.35
C THR A 88 11.01 -4.74 13.33
N LEU A 89 10.35 -4.03 12.42
CA LEU A 89 10.99 -3.10 11.48
C LEU A 89 10.94 -1.68 12.04
N SER A 90 12.06 -0.95 11.98
CA SER A 90 12.11 0.42 12.46
C SER A 90 12.97 1.34 11.59
N ARG A 91 12.56 2.61 11.46
CA ARG A 91 13.34 3.67 10.79
C ARG A 91 12.93 5.04 11.33
N GLY A 92 13.86 5.74 11.98
CA GLY A 92 13.55 7.01 12.64
C GLY A 92 12.44 6.82 13.67
N SER A 93 11.37 7.62 13.57
CA SER A 93 10.18 7.49 14.43
C SER A 93 9.17 6.43 13.98
N TRP A 94 9.37 5.77 12.84
CA TRP A 94 8.48 4.70 12.37
C TRP A 94 8.91 3.34 12.92
N SER A 95 7.94 2.55 13.39
CA SER A 95 8.12 1.16 13.83
C SER A 95 6.90 0.33 13.43
N GLN A 96 7.11 -0.95 13.09
CA GLN A 96 6.06 -1.91 12.76
C GLN A 96 6.47 -3.31 13.24
N ARG A 97 5.60 -3.99 13.99
CA ARG A 97 5.77 -5.40 14.35
C ARG A 97 5.11 -6.29 13.29
N LEU A 98 5.76 -7.39 12.95
CA LEU A 98 5.30 -8.48 12.08
C LEU A 98 5.11 -9.75 12.90
#